data_AF-A0A410UWF4-F1
#
_entry.id   AF-A0A410UWF4-F1
#
_cell.length_a   1.000
_cell.length_b   1.000
_cell.length_c   1.000
_cell.angle_alpha   90.00
_cell.angle_beta   90.00
_cell.angle_gamma   90.00
#
_symmetry.space_group_name_H-M   'P 1'
#
loop_
_entity.id
_entity.type
_entity.pdbx_description
1 polymer ?
#
loop_
_entity_poly.entity_id
_entity_poly.type
_entity_poly.pdbx_seq_one_letter_code
_entity_poly.pdbx_strand_id
1 'polypeptide(L)'
;MKEKLFHGKELNENLSSCILLSDGSHTGIASFAFQKPEVNYVTSYDVELVILNVESKKVKARLSLKNTWQSDAYKINYVEIMNRTYPVKYGSVVFGLTEGWGGSSSVSFYDIKKLSLYEQRGNNIVPILTDLVTHIYQGEGCDVETTRKIKIKPQRINTYVPIYIKERRVGITREEAVCTPAAPRVNFYVLRSRDGKYKVPDPLSPFGDAQ
;
A
#
# COMPACT_ATOMS: atom_id res chain seq x y z
N MET A 1 2.66 23.27 16.54
CA MET A 1 3.50 22.44 15.63
C MET A 1 2.76 22.04 14.34
N LYS A 2 1.41 21.93 14.34
CA LYS A 2 0.59 21.68 13.12
C LYS A 2 0.71 22.77 12.03
N GLU A 3 0.78 24.06 12.39
CA GLU A 3 0.74 25.16 11.41
C GLU A 3 2.02 25.37 10.59
N LYS A 4 3.20 24.97 11.07
CA LYS A 4 4.47 25.25 10.37
C LYS A 4 4.87 24.21 9.33
N LEU A 5 4.21 23.05 9.28
CA LEU A 5 4.62 21.96 8.39
C LEU A 5 3.82 21.88 7.08
N PHE A 6 2.59 22.43 7.02
CA PHE A 6 1.62 22.01 6.00
C PHE A 6 0.93 23.14 5.21
N HIS A 7 1.43 24.38 5.27
CA HIS A 7 1.07 25.49 4.36
C HIS A 7 -0.44 25.62 4.00
N GLY A 8 -1.33 25.56 4.99
CA GLY A 8 -2.78 25.74 4.76
C GLY A 8 -3.49 24.58 4.05
N LYS A 9 -2.86 23.40 3.95
CA LYS A 9 -3.53 22.19 3.46
C LYS A 9 -4.42 21.56 4.54
N GLU A 10 -5.58 21.05 4.13
CA GLU A 10 -6.51 20.35 5.02
C GLU A 10 -6.03 18.91 5.28
N LEU A 11 -5.59 18.65 6.51
CA LEU A 11 -5.14 17.32 6.93
C LEU A 11 -6.34 16.40 7.16
N ASN A 12 -6.36 15.25 6.49
CA ASN A 12 -7.31 14.19 6.80
C ASN A 12 -6.69 13.24 7.84
N GLU A 13 -7.09 13.39 9.10
CA GLU A 13 -6.55 12.61 10.22
C GLU A 13 -6.87 11.12 10.10
N ASN A 14 -8.01 10.76 9.48
CA ASN A 14 -8.43 9.35 9.29
C ASN A 14 -7.59 8.61 8.23
N LEU A 15 -6.93 9.34 7.33
CA LEU A 15 -6.06 8.80 6.30
C LEU A 15 -4.58 9.08 6.58
N SER A 16 -4.27 9.48 7.81
CA SER A 16 -2.91 9.70 8.29
C SER A 16 -2.50 8.58 9.25
N SER A 17 -1.24 8.18 9.23
CA SER A 17 -0.73 7.09 10.05
C SER A 17 0.69 7.37 10.50
N CYS A 18 1.05 6.94 11.70
CA CYS A 18 2.43 7.02 12.16
C CYS A 18 2.80 5.84 13.04
N ILE A 19 4.07 5.44 13.00
CA ILE A 19 4.64 4.40 13.85
C ILE A 19 6.02 4.81 14.35
N LEU A 20 6.41 4.24 15.49
CA LEU A 20 7.79 4.19 15.92
C LEU A 20 8.35 2.82 15.57
N LEU A 21 9.45 2.76 14.82
CA LEU A 21 10.09 1.49 14.51
C LEU A 21 10.60 0.83 15.80
N SER A 22 10.21 -0.43 16.01
CA SER A 22 10.59 -1.22 17.20
C SER A 22 12.01 -1.79 17.14
N ASP A 23 12.91 -1.17 16.37
CA ASP A 23 14.29 -1.62 16.14
C ASP A 23 15.32 -0.89 17.02
N GLY A 24 14.86 -0.06 17.96
CA GLY A 24 15.72 0.73 18.85
C GLY A 24 16.34 1.97 18.19
N SER A 25 16.05 2.26 16.92
CA SER A 25 16.69 3.35 16.17
C SER A 25 16.15 4.75 16.45
N HIS A 26 15.16 4.89 17.35
CA HIS A 26 14.37 6.11 17.56
C HIS A 26 13.85 6.71 16.25
N THR A 27 13.53 5.86 15.27
CA THR A 27 13.04 6.29 13.96
C THR A 27 11.52 6.23 13.94
N GLY A 28 10.89 7.38 13.76
CA GLY A 28 9.47 7.51 13.49
C GLY A 28 9.21 7.57 11.99
N ILE A 29 8.14 6.92 11.53
CA ILE A 29 7.66 7.01 10.15
C ILE A 29 6.22 7.51 10.21
N ALA A 30 5.89 8.48 9.37
CA ALA A 30 4.56 9.04 9.28
C ALA A 30 4.12 9.20 7.82
N SER A 31 2.81 9.04 7.61
CA SER A 31 2.09 9.31 6.37
C SER A 31 1.01 10.33 6.69
N PHE A 32 0.94 11.39 5.90
CA PHE A 32 -0.06 12.44 6.03
C PHE A 32 -0.84 12.56 4.73
N ALA A 33 -2.16 12.64 4.87
CA ALA A 33 -3.07 12.82 3.76
C ALA A 33 -3.62 14.24 3.77
N PHE A 34 -3.49 14.95 2.65
CA PHE A 34 -4.03 16.30 2.49
C PHE A 34 -5.13 16.29 1.46
N GLN A 35 -6.34 16.52 1.91
CA GLN A 35 -7.50 16.57 1.03
C GLN A 35 -7.43 17.82 0.16
N LYS A 36 -7.73 17.65 -1.12
CA LYS A 36 -7.96 18.75 -2.05
C LYS A 36 -9.45 19.05 -2.16
N PRO A 37 -9.80 20.27 -2.59
CA PRO A 37 -11.17 20.56 -2.98
C PRO A 37 -11.67 19.52 -3.98
N GLU A 38 -12.89 19.03 -3.77
CA GLU A 38 -13.53 18.09 -4.68
C GLU A 38 -13.75 18.74 -6.04
N VAL A 39 -13.47 17.99 -7.11
CA VAL A 39 -13.68 18.43 -8.49
C VAL A 39 -14.38 17.31 -9.25
N ASN A 40 -15.53 17.61 -9.85
CA ASN A 40 -16.35 16.63 -10.60
C ASN A 40 -16.65 15.36 -9.80
N TYR A 41 -17.05 15.50 -8.53
CA TYR A 41 -17.33 14.38 -7.61
C TYR A 41 -16.11 13.51 -7.27
N VAL A 42 -14.90 13.93 -7.66
CA VAL A 42 -13.66 13.23 -7.32
C VAL A 42 -12.99 13.94 -6.14
N THR A 43 -12.86 13.24 -5.03
CA THR A 43 -12.03 13.71 -3.90
C THR A 43 -10.59 13.25 -4.13
N SER A 44 -9.64 14.17 -4.12
CA SER A 44 -8.21 13.86 -4.33
C SER A 44 -7.39 14.17 -3.09
N TYR A 45 -6.33 13.39 -2.87
CA TYR A 45 -5.39 13.59 -1.78
C TYR A 45 -3.95 13.74 -2.27
N ASP A 46 -3.25 14.75 -1.75
CA ASP A 46 -1.78 14.73 -1.73
C ASP A 46 -1.32 13.89 -0.53
N VAL A 47 -0.26 13.12 -0.70
CA VAL A 47 0.29 12.27 0.35
C VAL A 47 1.71 12.70 0.66
N GLU A 48 2.04 12.78 1.94
CA GLU A 48 3.41 13.01 2.38
C GLU A 48 3.88 11.90 3.29
N LEU A 49 5.03 11.32 2.93
CA LEU A 49 5.75 10.38 3.77
C LEU A 49 6.92 11.09 4.43
N VAL A 50 7.13 10.84 5.72
CA VAL A 50 8.20 11.43 6.51
C VAL A 50 8.86 10.35 7.35
N ILE A 51 10.19 10.34 7.33
CA ILE A 51 11.02 9.61 8.30
C ILE A 51 11.67 10.65 9.20
N LEU A 52 11.58 10.49 10.51
CA LEU A 52 12.19 11.39 11.48
C LEU A 52 12.94 10.64 12.58
N ASN A 53 13.92 11.31 13.17
CA ASN A 53 14.44 10.91 14.48
C ASN A 53 13.51 11.51 15.55
N VAL A 54 12.87 10.67 16.38
CA VAL A 54 11.91 11.15 17.38
C VAL A 54 12.57 11.87 18.56
N GLU A 55 13.80 11.49 18.91
CA GLU A 55 14.54 12.09 20.01
C GLU A 55 15.02 13.49 19.63
N SER A 56 15.72 13.60 18.49
CA SER A 56 16.26 14.87 18.01
C SER A 56 15.21 15.75 17.31
N LYS A 57 14.00 15.23 17.05
CA LYS A 57 12.92 15.88 16.29
C LYS A 57 13.34 16.35 14.89
N LYS A 58 14.35 15.71 14.30
CA LYS A 58 14.87 16.06 12.96
C LYS A 58 14.25 15.15 11.91
N VAL A 59 13.75 15.75 10.84
CA VAL A 59 13.34 15.01 9.64
C VAL A 59 14.60 14.42 8.98
N LYS A 60 14.62 13.10 8.82
CA LYS A 60 15.67 12.37 8.13
C LYS A 60 15.41 12.33 6.63
N ALA A 61 14.16 12.07 6.23
CA ALA A 61 13.77 12.01 4.83
C ALA A 61 12.29 12.36 4.63
N ARG A 62 11.94 12.82 3.43
CA ARG A 62 10.55 13.13 3.04
C ARG A 62 10.30 12.72 1.59
N LEU A 63 9.04 12.42 1.29
CA LEU A 63 8.52 12.30 -0.07
C LEU A 63 7.12 12.92 -0.12
N SER A 64 6.88 13.75 -1.12
CA SER A 64 5.56 14.32 -1.40
C SER A 64 5.05 13.75 -2.72
N LEU A 65 3.89 13.10 -2.66
CA LEU A 65 3.18 12.55 -3.80
C LEU A 65 1.93 13.39 -4.02
N LYS A 66 1.72 13.83 -5.27
CA LYS A 66 0.58 14.70 -5.62
C LYS A 66 -0.54 13.86 -6.23
N ASN A 67 -1.79 14.19 -5.92
CA ASN A 67 -2.99 13.54 -6.49
C ASN A 67 -2.93 12.00 -6.46
N THR A 68 -2.40 11.45 -5.35
CA THR A 68 -2.02 10.04 -5.25
C THR A 68 -3.21 9.15 -4.99
N TRP A 69 -4.12 9.60 -4.13
CA TRP A 69 -5.37 8.91 -3.89
C TRP A 69 -6.50 9.72 -4.50
N GLN A 70 -7.23 9.08 -5.41
CA GLN A 70 -8.39 9.66 -6.06
C GLN A 70 -9.59 8.79 -5.70
N SER A 71 -10.56 9.43 -5.07
CA SER A 71 -11.79 8.81 -4.61
C SER A 71 -12.93 9.27 -5.51
N ASP A 72 -13.26 8.43 -6.49
CA ASP A 72 -14.42 8.54 -7.38
C ASP A 72 -15.33 7.32 -7.13
N ALA A 73 -15.31 6.34 -8.05
CA ALA A 73 -16.00 5.06 -7.91
C ALA A 73 -15.47 4.17 -6.76
N TYR A 74 -14.31 4.53 -6.20
CA TYR A 74 -13.69 3.83 -5.08
C TYR A 74 -13.30 4.82 -4.01
N LYS A 75 -13.61 4.52 -2.76
CA LYS A 75 -13.23 5.33 -1.61
C LYS A 75 -12.04 4.70 -0.90
N ILE A 76 -11.02 5.51 -0.61
CA ILE A 76 -9.97 5.09 0.33
C ILE A 76 -10.55 5.10 1.75
N ASN A 77 -10.46 3.95 2.42
CA ASN A 77 -11.04 3.74 3.74
C ASN A 77 -10.01 3.94 4.85
N TYR A 78 -8.78 3.49 4.64
CA TYR A 78 -7.71 3.61 5.62
C TYR A 78 -6.33 3.58 4.99
N VAL A 79 -5.36 4.08 5.75
CA VAL A 79 -3.94 4.04 5.45
C VAL A 79 -3.20 3.61 6.71
N GLU A 80 -2.24 2.70 6.56
CA GLU A 80 -1.47 2.19 7.70
C GLU A 80 0.00 2.04 7.33
N ILE A 81 0.89 2.58 8.15
CA ILE A 81 2.30 2.22 8.07
C ILE A 81 2.51 0.92 8.85
N MET A 82 2.99 -0.10 8.14
CA MET A 82 3.23 -1.41 8.71
C MET A 82 4.32 -1.33 9.78
N ASN A 83 4.00 -1.75 11.00
CA ASN A 83 4.97 -1.88 12.11
C ASN A 83 5.88 -3.12 11.95
N ARG A 84 6.49 -3.26 10.77
CA ARG A 84 7.52 -4.24 10.46
C ARG A 84 8.41 -3.71 9.35
N THR A 85 9.70 -4.00 9.41
CA THR A 85 10.62 -3.70 8.33
C THR A 85 10.52 -4.77 7.24
N TYR A 86 10.78 -4.36 5.99
CA TYR A 86 10.83 -5.28 4.85
C TYR A 86 12.29 -5.51 4.48
N PRO A 87 12.89 -6.65 4.84
CA PRO A 87 14.32 -6.90 4.66
C PRO A 87 14.67 -7.28 3.21
N VAL A 88 14.27 -6.43 2.27
CA VAL A 88 14.51 -6.59 0.83
C VAL A 88 15.95 -6.31 0.43
N LYS A 89 16.70 -5.58 1.26
CA LYS A 89 18.11 -5.27 1.04
C LYS A 89 18.79 -5.08 2.39
N TYR A 90 20.02 -5.59 2.53
CA TYR A 90 20.75 -5.50 3.79
C TYR A 90 21.12 -4.05 4.13
N GLY A 91 20.90 -3.65 5.39
CA GLY A 91 21.26 -2.32 5.90
C GLY A 91 20.37 -1.17 5.43
N SER A 92 19.35 -1.43 4.60
CA SER A 92 18.39 -0.41 4.16
C SER A 92 17.19 -0.33 5.11
N VAL A 93 16.74 0.89 5.41
CA VAL A 93 15.45 1.13 6.06
C VAL A 93 14.36 1.05 4.99
N VAL A 94 13.56 -0.01 5.02
CA VAL A 94 12.42 -0.20 4.12
C VAL A 94 11.18 -0.45 4.94
N PHE A 95 10.14 0.34 4.67
CA PHE A 95 8.85 0.27 5.34
C PHE A 95 7.73 0.09 4.32
N GLY A 96 6.59 -0.42 4.80
CA GLY A 96 5.41 -0.63 3.99
C GLY A 96 4.31 0.36 4.34
N LEU A 97 3.63 0.87 3.33
CA LEU A 97 2.37 1.60 3.44
C LEU A 97 1.27 0.68 2.90
N THR A 98 0.30 0.36 3.73
CA THR A 98 -0.90 -0.38 3.35
C THR A 98 -2.06 0.58 3.18
N GLU A 99 -2.85 0.38 2.13
CA GLU A 99 -4.03 1.17 1.83
C GLU A 99 -5.22 0.23 1.70
N GLY A 100 -6.36 0.58 2.31
CA GLY A 100 -7.62 -0.12 2.11
C GLY A 100 -8.59 0.74 1.30
N TRP A 101 -9.23 0.13 0.31
CA TRP A 101 -10.14 0.77 -0.62
C TRP A 101 -11.45 0.00 -0.66
N GLY A 102 -12.58 0.70 -0.77
CA GLY A 102 -13.89 0.08 -0.96
C GLY A 102 -14.64 0.71 -2.14
N GLY A 103 -15.51 -0.08 -2.79
CA GLY A 103 -16.40 0.44 -3.83
C GLY A 103 -17.44 1.41 -3.25
N SER A 104 -17.69 2.52 -3.94
CA SER A 104 -18.68 3.54 -3.54
C SER A 104 -20.02 3.42 -4.30
N SER A 105 -20.10 2.51 -5.27
CA SER A 105 -21.30 2.20 -6.08
C SER A 105 -21.22 0.75 -6.56
N SER A 106 -22.25 0.26 -7.24
CA SER A 106 -22.50 -1.10 -7.79
C SER A 106 -21.39 -1.74 -8.66
N VAL A 107 -20.16 -1.23 -8.61
CA VAL A 107 -18.99 -1.78 -9.27
C VAL A 107 -18.55 -3.06 -8.56
N SER A 108 -18.21 -4.06 -9.35
CA SER A 108 -17.94 -5.47 -9.00
C SER A 108 -16.80 -5.74 -8.00
N PHE A 109 -16.26 -4.77 -7.27
CA PHE A 109 -15.21 -4.92 -6.25
C PHE A 109 -15.60 -4.23 -4.95
N TYR A 110 -15.54 -4.96 -3.84
CA TYR A 110 -16.03 -4.52 -2.55
C TYR A 110 -14.92 -4.00 -1.62
N ASP A 111 -13.76 -4.67 -1.62
CA ASP A 111 -12.62 -4.36 -0.76
C ASP A 111 -11.31 -4.68 -1.48
N ILE A 112 -10.37 -3.74 -1.47
CA ILE A 112 -9.02 -3.91 -2.02
C ILE A 112 -8.01 -3.41 -1.00
N LYS A 113 -7.04 -4.26 -0.64
CA LYS A 113 -5.88 -3.87 0.17
C LYS A 113 -4.61 -3.86 -0.66
N LYS A 114 -3.95 -2.72 -0.73
CA LYS A 114 -2.70 -2.52 -1.47
C LYS A 114 -1.52 -2.37 -0.50
N LEU A 115 -0.35 -2.83 -0.93
CA LEU A 115 0.91 -2.60 -0.25
C LEU A 115 1.89 -1.90 -1.20
N SER A 116 2.44 -0.79 -0.73
CA SER A 116 3.58 -0.12 -1.34
C SER A 116 4.78 -0.18 -0.39
N LEU A 117 5.99 -0.40 -0.93
CA LEU A 117 7.24 -0.41 -0.16
C LEU A 117 8.09 0.80 -0.55
N TYR A 118 8.66 1.42 0.46
CA TYR A 118 9.48 2.61 0.34
C TYR A 118 10.81 2.41 1.04
N GLU A 119 11.90 2.86 0.42
CA GLU A 119 13.25 2.80 0.98
C GLU A 119 13.74 4.22 1.30
N GLN A 120 14.37 4.37 2.47
CA GLN A 120 15.15 5.56 2.74
C GLN A 120 16.48 5.52 1.97
N ARG A 121 16.71 6.51 1.10
CA ARG A 121 17.98 6.74 0.40
C ARG A 121 18.53 8.11 0.75
N GLY A 122 19.41 8.15 1.76
CA GLY A 122 19.92 9.40 2.33
C GLY A 122 18.77 10.22 2.90
N ASN A 123 18.59 11.43 2.36
CA ASN A 123 17.54 12.36 2.77
C ASN A 123 16.23 12.22 1.97
N ASN A 124 16.14 11.22 1.11
CA ASN A 124 14.96 10.98 0.26
C ASN A 124 14.28 9.66 0.64
N ILE A 125 12.97 9.60 0.41
CA ILE A 125 12.20 8.35 0.42
C ILE A 125 11.92 7.98 -1.03
N VAL A 126 12.23 6.75 -1.43
CA VAL A 126 12.06 6.28 -2.81
C VAL A 126 11.10 5.10 -2.86
N PRO A 127 10.06 5.13 -3.70
CA PRO A 127 9.20 3.97 -3.92
C PRO A 127 9.99 2.86 -4.62
N ILE A 128 9.93 1.65 -4.06
CA ILE A 128 10.59 0.46 -4.61
C ILE A 128 9.60 -0.64 -5.00
N LEU A 129 8.37 -0.62 -4.48
CA LEU A 129 7.24 -1.45 -4.89
C LEU A 129 5.99 -0.57 -4.73
N THR A 130 5.14 -0.49 -5.74
CA THR A 130 3.91 0.31 -5.67
C THR A 130 2.70 -0.55 -6.01
N ASP A 131 1.62 -0.38 -5.26
CA ASP A 131 0.29 -0.90 -5.57
C ASP A 131 0.20 -2.43 -5.72
N LEU A 132 0.99 -3.18 -4.95
CA LEU A 132 0.82 -4.62 -4.88
C LEU A 132 -0.51 -4.91 -4.16
N VAL A 133 -1.51 -5.42 -4.86
CA VAL A 133 -2.74 -5.89 -4.21
C VAL A 133 -2.41 -7.11 -3.37
N THR A 134 -2.70 -7.04 -2.08
CA THR A 134 -2.49 -8.10 -1.09
C THR A 134 -3.78 -8.81 -0.72
N HIS A 135 -4.92 -8.14 -0.90
CA HIS A 135 -6.24 -8.69 -0.72
C HIS A 135 -7.21 -8.00 -1.68
N ILE A 136 -8.12 -8.77 -2.26
CA ILE A 136 -9.23 -8.25 -3.05
C ILE A 136 -10.44 -9.16 -2.87
N TYR A 137 -11.59 -8.54 -2.61
CA TYR A 137 -12.89 -9.18 -2.54
C TYR A 137 -13.81 -8.55 -3.57
N GLN A 138 -14.38 -9.37 -4.46
CA GLN A 138 -15.05 -8.89 -5.67
C GLN A 138 -16.10 -9.88 -6.16
N GLY A 139 -17.10 -9.41 -6.90
CA GLY A 139 -18.16 -10.22 -7.50
C GLY A 139 -19.53 -9.55 -7.41
N GLU A 140 -20.51 -10.15 -8.07
CA GLU A 140 -21.92 -9.75 -8.04
C GLU A 140 -22.77 -10.99 -7.70
N GLY A 141 -22.60 -11.52 -6.49
CA GLY A 141 -23.29 -12.73 -6.00
C GLY A 141 -22.47 -14.01 -6.11
N CYS A 142 -21.47 -14.02 -7.00
CA CYS A 142 -20.49 -15.10 -7.17
C CYS A 142 -19.11 -14.57 -6.80
N ASP A 143 -18.97 -14.32 -5.51
CA ASP A 143 -17.87 -13.53 -5.00
C ASP A 143 -16.58 -14.35 -5.03
N VAL A 144 -15.48 -13.63 -5.11
CA VAL A 144 -14.13 -14.18 -5.15
C VAL A 144 -13.32 -13.39 -4.16
N GLU A 145 -12.75 -14.11 -3.21
CA GLU A 145 -11.72 -13.57 -2.34
C GLU A 145 -10.35 -14.04 -2.81
N THR A 146 -9.47 -13.09 -3.08
CA THR A 146 -8.06 -13.34 -3.36
C THR A 146 -7.21 -12.75 -2.26
N THR A 147 -6.43 -13.58 -1.58
CA THR A 147 -5.47 -13.17 -0.55
C THR A 147 -4.05 -13.53 -0.98
N ARG A 148 -3.10 -12.62 -0.78
CA ARG A 148 -1.69 -12.81 -1.10
C ARG A 148 -0.83 -12.64 0.14
N LYS A 149 -0.04 -13.68 0.43
CA LYS A 149 0.97 -13.66 1.49
C LYS A 149 2.33 -13.36 0.90
N ILE A 150 3.01 -12.38 1.47
CA ILE A 150 4.34 -11.95 1.07
C ILE A 150 5.37 -12.62 1.96
N LYS A 151 6.42 -13.18 1.34
CA LYS A 151 7.58 -13.75 2.02
C LYS A 151 8.85 -13.17 1.40
N ILE A 152 9.70 -12.64 2.27
CA ILE A 152 11.05 -12.18 1.91
C ILE A 152 12.01 -13.05 2.68
N LYS A 153 13.05 -13.56 2.01
CA LYS A 153 14.14 -14.28 2.67
C LYS A 153 15.30 -13.30 2.82
N PRO A 154 15.56 -12.77 4.03
CA PRO A 154 16.65 -11.83 4.25
C PRO A 154 17.98 -12.46 3.82
N GLN A 155 18.84 -11.67 3.22
CA GLN A 155 20.21 -12.06 2.90
C GLN A 155 21.15 -10.92 3.31
N ARG A 156 22.36 -11.26 3.78
CA ARG A 156 23.39 -10.27 4.14
C ARG A 156 24.16 -9.79 2.90
N ILE A 157 23.43 -9.40 1.87
CA ILE A 157 23.97 -8.85 0.63
C ILE A 157 23.38 -7.47 0.38
N ASN A 158 24.20 -6.56 -0.15
CA ASN A 158 23.79 -5.18 -0.43
C ASN A 158 23.04 -5.05 -1.78
N THR A 159 22.20 -6.04 -2.10
CA THR A 159 21.37 -6.08 -3.30
C THR A 159 19.94 -6.44 -2.93
N TYR A 160 19.00 -6.16 -3.83
CA TYR A 160 17.60 -6.50 -3.60
C TYR A 160 17.37 -8.00 -3.72
N VAL A 161 16.83 -8.61 -2.67
CA VAL A 161 16.42 -10.01 -2.67
C VAL A 161 15.04 -10.19 -3.32
N PRO A 162 14.71 -11.36 -3.86
CA PRO A 162 13.38 -11.61 -4.42
C PRO A 162 12.27 -11.53 -3.36
N ILE A 163 11.10 -11.02 -3.77
CA ILE A 163 9.87 -11.07 -2.98
C ILE A 163 9.03 -12.24 -3.51
N TYR A 164 8.73 -13.20 -2.63
CA TYR A 164 7.89 -14.35 -2.96
C TYR A 164 6.45 -14.08 -2.54
N ILE A 165 5.52 -14.33 -3.44
CA ILE A 165 4.09 -14.08 -3.22
C ILE A 165 3.35 -15.40 -3.39
N LYS A 166 2.62 -15.80 -2.35
CA LYS A 166 1.69 -16.92 -2.41
C LYS A 166 0.27 -16.36 -2.46
N GLU A 167 -0.40 -16.57 -3.57
CA GLU A 167 -1.80 -16.20 -3.77
C GLU A 167 -2.71 -17.38 -3.45
N ARG A 168 -3.82 -17.10 -2.79
CA ARG A 168 -4.94 -18.03 -2.59
C ARG A 168 -6.19 -17.33 -3.09
N ARG A 169 -6.92 -17.97 -3.99
CA ARG A 169 -8.23 -17.54 -4.50
C ARG A 169 -9.29 -18.53 -4.06
N VAL A 170 -10.41 -18.04 -3.56
CA VAL A 170 -11.55 -18.85 -3.10
C VAL A 170 -12.84 -18.24 -3.67
N GLY A 171 -13.68 -19.06 -4.28
CA GLY A 171 -15.05 -18.67 -4.62
C GLY A 171 -15.96 -18.71 -3.40
N ILE A 172 -16.81 -17.70 -3.26
CA ILE A 172 -17.78 -17.54 -2.18
C ILE A 172 -19.16 -17.46 -2.82
N THR A 173 -20.07 -18.33 -2.38
CA THR A 173 -21.46 -18.36 -2.85
C THR A 173 -22.35 -17.73 -1.80
N ARG A 174 -23.23 -16.82 -2.22
CA ARG A 174 -24.33 -16.32 -1.36
C ARG A 174 -25.53 -17.25 -1.51
N GLU A 175 -26.30 -17.45 -0.44
CA GLU A 175 -27.39 -18.44 -0.36
C GLU A 175 -28.44 -18.32 -1.49
N GLU A 176 -28.60 -17.12 -2.07
CA GLU A 176 -29.59 -16.83 -3.12
C GLU A 176 -29.01 -16.77 -4.55
N ALA A 177 -27.69 -16.98 -4.73
CA ALA A 177 -27.04 -16.84 -6.03
C ALA A 177 -26.95 -18.17 -6.80
N VAL A 178 -27.42 -18.18 -8.05
CA VAL A 178 -27.23 -19.32 -8.97
C VAL A 178 -25.82 -19.25 -9.57
N CYS A 179 -24.84 -19.78 -8.86
CA CYS A 179 -23.52 -19.99 -9.46
C CYS A 179 -22.70 -21.13 -8.86
N THR A 180 -21.82 -21.65 -9.71
CA THR A 180 -20.80 -22.60 -9.31
C THR A 180 -19.61 -21.84 -8.75
N PRO A 181 -19.29 -21.96 -7.44
CA PRO A 181 -18.14 -21.26 -6.87
C PRO A 181 -16.87 -21.69 -7.58
N ALA A 182 -15.99 -20.71 -7.85
CA ALA A 182 -14.67 -21.01 -8.39
C ALA A 182 -13.91 -21.94 -7.43
N ALA A 183 -13.44 -23.06 -7.96
CA ALA A 183 -12.60 -23.97 -7.19
C ALA A 183 -11.38 -23.22 -6.61
N PRO A 184 -10.98 -23.49 -5.35
CA PRO A 184 -9.83 -22.84 -4.76
C PRO A 184 -8.58 -23.01 -5.63
N ARG A 185 -7.86 -21.90 -5.87
CA ARG A 185 -6.60 -21.89 -6.62
C ARG A 185 -5.48 -21.29 -5.81
N VAL A 186 -4.27 -21.80 -6.02
CA VAL A 186 -3.06 -21.29 -5.40
C VAL A 186 -2.04 -20.99 -6.49
N ASN A 187 -1.61 -19.73 -6.57
CA ASN A 187 -0.57 -19.29 -7.50
C ASN A 187 0.65 -18.81 -6.74
N PHE A 188 1.81 -18.88 -7.40
CA PHE A 188 3.07 -18.40 -6.84
C PHE A 188 3.71 -17.40 -7.81
N TYR A 189 4.15 -16.27 -7.27
CA TYR A 189 4.85 -15.24 -8.02
C TYR A 189 6.18 -14.91 -7.33
N VAL A 190 7.15 -14.49 -8.14
CA VAL A 190 8.45 -14.02 -7.65
C VAL A 190 8.74 -12.67 -8.28
N LEU A 191 8.70 -11.62 -7.47
CA LEU A 191 9.12 -10.30 -7.91
C LEU A 191 10.63 -10.18 -7.75
N ARG A 192 11.30 -9.88 -8.87
CA ARG A 192 12.73 -9.56 -8.89
C ARG A 192 12.90 -8.07 -9.13
N SER A 193 13.85 -7.49 -8.43
CA SER A 193 14.16 -6.07 -8.59
C SER A 193 14.90 -5.85 -9.90
N ARG A 194 14.55 -4.76 -10.60
CA ARG A 194 15.26 -4.21 -11.75
C ARG A 194 15.43 -2.71 -11.49
N ASP A 195 16.64 -2.20 -11.66
CA ASP A 195 16.97 -0.77 -11.44
C ASP A 195 16.56 -0.26 -10.05
N GLY A 196 16.64 -1.15 -9.05
CA GLY A 196 16.31 -0.85 -7.66
C GLY A 196 14.82 -0.74 -7.36
N LYS A 197 13.96 -1.33 -8.21
CA LYS A 197 12.50 -1.38 -8.05
C LYS A 197 11.94 -2.75 -8.41
N TYR A 198 10.87 -3.16 -7.75
CA TYR A 198 10.06 -4.32 -8.10
C TYR A 198 8.90 -3.88 -8.99
N LYS A 199 8.80 -4.47 -10.18
CA LYS A 199 7.62 -4.30 -11.03
C LYS A 199 6.52 -5.24 -10.53
N VAL A 200 5.36 -4.70 -10.19
CA VAL A 200 4.15 -5.49 -9.95
C VAL A 200 3.58 -5.90 -11.32
N PRO A 201 3.46 -7.20 -11.62
CA PRO A 201 2.85 -7.66 -12.86
C PRO A 201 1.33 -7.45 -12.81
N ASP A 202 0.70 -7.35 -13.98
CA ASP A 202 -0.71 -6.96 -14.12
C ASP A 202 -1.68 -7.80 -13.26
N PRO A 203 -1.55 -9.15 -13.16
CA PRO A 203 -2.41 -9.95 -12.29
C PRO A 203 -2.33 -9.58 -10.81
N LEU A 204 -1.21 -8.98 -10.38
CA LEU A 204 -0.96 -8.57 -9.01
C LEU A 204 -1.26 -7.09 -8.74
N SER A 205 -1.58 -6.34 -9.80
CA SER A 205 -2.00 -4.95 -9.74
C SER A 205 -3.50 -4.84 -9.44
N PRO A 206 -4.01 -3.68 -9.00
CA PRO A 206 -5.44 -3.50 -8.71
C PRO A 206 -6.36 -3.64 -9.91
N PHE A 207 -5.84 -3.64 -11.14
CA PHE A 207 -6.65 -3.62 -12.36
C PHE A 207 -6.13 -4.62 -13.42
N GLY A 208 -5.73 -5.82 -13.00
CA GLY A 208 -5.36 -6.88 -13.95
C GLY A 208 -6.48 -7.13 -14.95
N ASP A 209 -6.21 -6.92 -16.25
CA ASP A 209 -7.06 -7.16 -17.43
C ASP A 209 -8.58 -7.00 -17.23
N ALA A 210 -9.00 -5.94 -16.54
CA ALA A 210 -10.39 -5.46 -16.61
C ALA A 210 -10.46 -4.34 -17.66
N GLN A 211 -10.45 -4.75 -18.93
CA GLN A 211 -10.98 -4.00 -20.07
C GLN A 211 -11.99 -4.87 -20.81
#